data_AF-A0A3A4XBH5-F1
#
_entry.id   AF-A0A3A4XBH5-F1
#
_cell.length_a   1.000
_cell.length_b   1.000
_cell.length_c   1.000
_cell.angle_alpha   90.00
_cell.angle_beta   90.00
_cell.angle_gamma   90.00
#
_symmetry.space_group_name_H-M   'P 1'
#
loop_
_entity.id
_entity.type
_entity.pdbx_description
1 polymer ?
#
loop_
_entity_poly.entity_id
_entity_poly.type
_entity_poly.pdbx_seq_one_letter_code
_entity_poly.pdbx_strand_id
1 'polypeptide(L)' 'MGRERAIKLLEHFGSVERVITADREELESVDGIGKDTAKKIRWAVSEQIAAYGFDTDFPI' A
#
# COMPACT_ATOMS: atom_id res chain seq x y z
N MET A 1 -12.29 -7.44 -11.14
CA MET A 1 -11.10 -6.64 -11.49
C MET A 1 -10.29 -6.19 -10.27
N GLY A 2 -10.74 -5.23 -9.43
CA GLY A 2 -9.94 -4.77 -8.28
C GLY A 2 -9.84 -5.78 -7.12
N ARG A 3 -10.97 -6.37 -6.73
CA ARG A 3 -11.06 -7.34 -5.61
C ARG A 3 -10.15 -8.56 -5.80
N GLU A 4 -10.10 -9.14 -6.99
CA GLU A 4 -9.30 -10.33 -7.27
C GLU A 4 -7.80 -10.06 -7.09
N ARG A 5 -7.32 -8.89 -7.53
CA ARG A 5 -5.93 -8.47 -7.34
C ARG A 5 -5.60 -8.24 -5.86
N ALA A 6 -6.53 -7.67 -5.10
CA ALA A 6 -6.38 -7.51 -3.66
C ALA A 6 -6.28 -8.86 -2.93
N ILE A 7 -7.08 -9.84 -3.34
CA ILE A 7 -6.99 -11.21 -2.81
C ILE A 7 -5.62 -11.82 -3.12
N LYS A 8 -5.15 -11.75 -4.37
CA LYS A 8 -3.84 -12.28 -4.75
C LYS A 8 -2.68 -11.63 -3.99
N LEU A 9 -2.76 -10.32 -3.75
CA LEU A 9 -1.78 -9.61 -2.93
C LEU A 9 -1.76 -10.16 -1.50
N LEU A 10 -2.93 -10.38 -0.89
CA LEU A 10 -3.02 -10.96 0.46
C LEU A 10 -2.59 -12.43 0.50
N GLU A 11 -2.90 -13.21 -0.53
CA GLU A 11 -2.44 -14.61 -0.64
C GLU A 11 -0.91 -14.69 -0.79
N HIS A 12 -0.30 -13.77 -1.54
CA HIS A 12 1.14 -13.74 -1.76
C HIS A 12 1.91 -13.21 -0.54
N PHE A 13 1.49 -12.06 0.01
CA PHE A 13 2.22 -11.38 1.07
C PHE A 13 1.79 -11.82 2.48
N GLY A 14 0.58 -12.37 2.63
CA GLY A 14 0.03 -12.88 3.90
C GLY A 14 -0.44 -11.82 4.88
N SER A 15 -0.12 -10.55 4.67
CA SER A 15 -0.56 -9.43 5.51
C SER A 15 -0.62 -8.15 4.71
N VAL A 16 -1.57 -7.27 5.07
CA VAL A 16 -1.65 -5.91 4.54
C VAL A 16 -0.33 -5.19 4.79
N GLU A 17 0.23 -5.26 6.00
CA GLU A 17 1.50 -4.61 6.37
C GLU A 17 2.62 -4.93 5.39
N ARG A 18 2.76 -6.20 4.99
CA ARG A 18 3.77 -6.60 4.01
C ARG A 18 3.51 -6.04 2.62
N VAL A 19 2.24 -5.93 2.20
CA VAL A 19 1.88 -5.31 0.91
C VAL A 19 2.26 -3.83 0.89
N ILE A 20 2.05 -3.11 1.99
CA ILE A 20 2.37 -1.68 2.10
C ILE A 20 3.88 -1.45 2.16
N THR A 21 4.65 -2.34 2.79
CA THR A 21 6.11 -2.23 2.86
C THR A 21 6.84 -2.80 1.63
N ALA A 22 6.17 -3.61 0.81
CA ALA A 22 6.78 -4.27 -0.34
C ALA A 22 7.35 -3.29 -1.35
N ASP A 23 8.49 -3.65 -1.94
CA ASP A 23 9.10 -2.90 -3.02
C ASP A 23 8.44 -3.17 -4.37
N ARG A 24 8.70 -2.28 -5.33
CA ARG A 24 8.07 -2.35 -6.66
C ARG A 24 8.26 -3.70 -7.34
N GLU A 25 9.46 -4.29 -7.22
CA GLU A 25 9.80 -5.58 -7.84
C GLU A 25 9.04 -6.74 -7.19
N GLU A 26 8.81 -6.67 -5.88
CA GLU A 26 8.01 -7.66 -5.15
C GLU A 26 6.53 -7.57 -5.55
N LEU A 27 6.01 -6.35 -5.68
CA LEU A 27 4.63 -6.13 -6.15
C LEU A 27 4.43 -6.64 -7.59
N GLU A 28 5.42 -6.45 -8.47
CA GLU A 28 5.40 -6.94 -9.86
C GLU A 28 5.47 -8.47 -9.97
N SER A 29 5.90 -9.17 -8.91
CA SER A 29 5.95 -10.64 -8.87
C SER A 29 4.58 -11.29 -8.65
N VAL A 30 3.56 -10.51 -8.30
CA VAL A 30 2.19 -11.00 -8.11
C VAL A 30 1.46 -11.08 -9.45
N ASP A 31 0.86 -12.24 -9.73
CA ASP A 31 0.11 -12.47 -10.96
C ASP A 31 -1.01 -11.44 -11.17
N GLY A 32 -0.94 -10.72 -12.29
CA GLY A 32 -1.87 -9.65 -12.64
C GLY A 32 -1.51 -8.26 -12.10
N ILE A 33 -0.37 -8.10 -11.43
CA ILE A 33 0.20 -6.81 -11.04
C ILE A 33 1.36 -6.46 -11.98
N GLY A 34 1.11 -5.57 -12.94
CA GLY A 34 2.15 -5.02 -13.80
C GLY A 34 2.79 -3.75 -13.24
N LYS A 35 3.85 -3.28 -13.90
CA LYS A 35 4.63 -2.07 -13.56
C LYS A 35 3.78 -0.86 -13.19
N ASP A 36 2.78 -0.53 -14.01
CA ASP A 36 1.88 0.60 -13.76
C ASP A 36 1.05 0.44 -12.49
N THR A 37 0.61 -0.78 -12.19
CA THR A 37 -0.17 -1.07 -10.99
C THR A 37 0.72 -1.02 -9.75
N ALA A 38 1.91 -1.64 -9.80
CA ALA A 38 2.90 -1.57 -8.73
C ALA A 38 3.32 -0.12 -8.42
N LYS A 39 3.55 0.70 -9.46
CA LYS A 39 3.86 2.12 -9.30
C LYS A 39 2.71 2.90 -8.61
N LYS A 40 1.46 2.64 -8.99
CA LYS A 40 0.29 3.27 -8.37
C LYS A 40 0.11 2.87 -6.90
N ILE A 41 0.35 1.60 -6.58
CA ILE A 41 0.33 1.11 -5.19
C ILE A 41 1.39 1.85 -4.37
N ARG A 42 2.65 1.88 -4.84
CA ARG A 42 3.74 2.61 -4.15
C ARG A 42 3.44 4.10 -4.00
N TRP A 43 2.85 4.73 -5.02
CA TRP A 43 2.44 6.12 -4.93
C TRP A 43 1.37 6.33 -3.85
N ALA A 44 0.32 5.51 -3.84
CA ALA A 44 -0.79 5.63 -2.89
C ALA A 44 -0.36 5.41 -1.42
N VAL A 45 0.66 4.59 -1.20
CA VAL A 45 1.22 4.29 0.12
C VAL A 45 2.27 5.32 0.56
N SER A 46 2.97 5.91 -0.40
CA SER A 46 4.00 6.91 -0.13
C SER A 46 3.43 8.26 0.29
N GLU A 47 2.12 8.47 0.16
CA GLU A 47 1.46 9.62 0.75
C GLU A 47 1.66 9.53 2.27
N GLN A 48 2.47 10.44 2.81
CA GLN A 48 2.66 10.53 4.25
C GLN A 48 1.27 10.62 4.87
N ILE A 49 0.98 9.73 5.82
CA ILE A 49 -0.13 9.89 6.72
C ILE A 49 0.07 11.27 7.33
N ALA A 50 -0.62 12.28 6.78
CA ALA A 50 -0.69 13.59 7.38
C ALA A 50 -1.16 13.28 8.78
N ALA A 51 -0.34 13.62 9.78
CA ALA A 51 -0.64 13.32 11.16
C ALA A 51 -1.92 14.07 11.51
N TYR A 52 -3.06 13.42 11.31
CA TYR A 52 -4.36 13.93 11.68
C TYR A 52 -4.43 13.74 13.19
N GLY A 53 -3.93 14.73 13.93
CA GLY A 53 -3.90 14.69 15.39
C GLY A 53 -2.75 15.40 16.12
N PHE A 54 -2.09 16.41 15.54
CA PHE A 54 -1.25 17.33 16.32
C PHE A 54 -1.76 18.78 16.26
N ASP A 55 -3.05 18.98 16.50
CA ASP A 55 -3.51 20.27 17.02
C ASP A 55 -3.20 20.27 18.52
N THR A 56 -1.95 20.56 18.89
CA THR A 56 -1.56 20.87 20.29
C THR A 56 -1.95 22.30 20.69
N ASP A 57 -3.01 22.87 20.10
CA ASP A 57 -3.55 24.19 20.44
C ASP A 57 -4.74 24.09 21.42
N PHE A 58 -4.64 23.18 22.41
CA PHE A 58 -5.53 23.22 23.56
C PHE A 58 -4.76 23.80 24.75
N PRO A 59 -4.99 25.08 25.13
CA PRO A 59 -4.41 25.63 26.35
C PRO A 59 -5.00 24.91 27.57
N ILE A 60 -4.13 24.44 28.46
CA ILE A 60 -4.47 23.90 29.80
C ILE A 60 -4.72 25.05 30.76
#